data_AF-A0ABF7Q9T0-F1
#
_entry.id   AF-A0ABF7Q9T0-F1
#
_cell.length_a   1.000
_cell.length_b   1.000
_cell.length_c   1.000
_cell.angle_alpha   90.00
_cell.angle_beta   90.00
_cell.angle_gamma   90.00
#
_symmetry.space_group_name_H-M   'P 1'
#
loop_
_entity.id
_entity.type
_entity.pdbx_description
1 polymer ?
#
loop_
_entity_poly.entity_id
_entity_poly.type
_entity_poly.pdbx_seq_one_letter_code
_entity_poly.pdbx_strand_id
1 'polypeptide(L)'
;MFGLRAPVPVPADAKFITARQYCDRLGGISFTTLARMLARDPDMPRPIYFANRIRFFELAAIEAYERLCEVRTAAKALTVNS
;
A
#
# COMPACT_ATOMS: atom_id res chain seq x y z
N MET A 1 -22.28 -1.26 -14.49
CA MET A 1 -21.50 -2.52 -14.44
C MET A 1 -20.08 -2.16 -14.03
N PHE A 2 -19.70 -2.33 -12.76
CA PHE A 2 -18.31 -2.18 -12.33
C PHE A 2 -17.59 -3.48 -12.67
N GLY A 3 -16.99 -3.54 -13.87
CA GLY A 3 -16.16 -4.67 -14.24
C GLY A 3 -15.07 -4.84 -13.20
N LEU A 4 -15.00 -6.03 -12.58
CA LEU A 4 -13.88 -6.47 -11.78
C LEU A 4 -12.64 -6.44 -12.67
N ARG A 5 -11.99 -5.28 -12.77
CA ARG A 5 -10.74 -5.14 -13.48
C ARG A 5 -9.72 -5.93 -12.67
N ALA A 6 -9.31 -7.08 -13.19
CA ALA A 6 -8.26 -7.87 -12.57
C ALA A 6 -7.05 -6.94 -12.31
N PRO A 7 -6.45 -7.02 -11.10
CA PRO A 7 -5.30 -6.19 -10.77
C PRO A 7 -4.21 -6.40 -11.83
N VAL A 8 -3.64 -5.31 -12.33
CA VAL A 8 -2.57 -5.39 -13.33
C VAL A 8 -1.37 -6.09 -12.67
N PRO A 9 -0.91 -7.23 -13.21
CA PRO A 9 0.19 -7.97 -12.59
C PRO A 9 1.44 -7.08 -12.52
N VAL A 10 2.08 -7.10 -11.36
CA VAL A 10 3.36 -6.43 -11.13
C VAL A 10 4.46 -7.36 -11.69
N PRO A 11 5.33 -6.88 -12.59
CA PRO A 11 6.48 -7.67 -13.05
C PRO A 11 7.34 -8.13 -11.87
N ALA A 12 7.89 -9.35 -11.94
CA ALA A 12 8.63 -9.96 -10.82
C ALA A 12 9.90 -9.16 -10.42
N ASP A 13 10.44 -8.38 -11.35
CA ASP A 13 11.62 -7.52 -11.19
C ASP A 13 11.26 -6.04 -10.97
N ALA A 14 9.97 -5.70 -10.85
CA ALA A 14 9.54 -4.32 -10.69
C ALA A 14 9.91 -3.79 -9.30
N LYS A 15 10.79 -2.78 -9.28
CA LYS A 15 11.16 -2.05 -8.06
C LYS A 15 10.08 -1.10 -7.57
N PHE A 16 9.23 -0.63 -8.50
CA PHE A 16 8.21 0.35 -8.22
C PHE A 16 6.85 -0.10 -8.72
N ILE A 17 5.80 0.26 -7.99
CA ILE A 17 4.41 0.08 -8.41
C ILE A 17 3.69 1.42 -8.45
N THR A 18 2.69 1.53 -9.32
CA THR A 18 1.86 2.73 -9.39
C THR A 18 0.92 2.83 -8.18
N ALA A 19 0.46 4.03 -7.88
CA ALA A 19 -0.58 4.26 -6.88
C ALA A 19 -1.84 3.40 -7.11
N ARG A 20 -2.19 3.10 -8.37
CA ARG A 20 -3.34 2.24 -8.67
C ARG A 20 -3.09 0.80 -8.23
N GLN A 21 -1.94 0.24 -8.59
CA GLN A 21 -1.55 -1.11 -8.19
C GLN A 21 -1.45 -1.22 -6.67
N TYR A 22 -0.95 -0.17 -6.00
CA TYR A 22 -0.89 -0.17 -4.55
C TYR A 22 -2.29 -0.17 -3.91
N CYS A 23 -3.22 0.62 -4.43
CA CYS A 23 -4.62 0.57 -4.02
C CYS A 23 -5.26 -0.81 -4.21
N ASP A 24 -4.98 -1.46 -5.35
CA ASP A 24 -5.48 -2.79 -5.65
C ASP A 24 -4.91 -3.83 -4.65
N ARG A 25 -3.62 -3.72 -4.26
CA ARG A 25 -2.99 -4.56 -3.21
C ARG A 25 -3.64 -4.39 -1.84
N LEU A 26 -4.02 -3.17 -1.46
CA LEU A 26 -4.68 -2.87 -0.19
C LEU A 26 -6.17 -3.28 -0.15
N GLY A 27 -6.62 -4.14 -1.06
CA GLY A 27 -8.00 -4.61 -1.15
C GLY A 27 -8.88 -3.78 -2.09
N GLY A 28 -8.30 -3.10 -3.09
CA GLY A 28 -9.06 -2.36 -4.10
C GLY A 28 -9.59 -1.01 -3.62
N ILE A 29 -8.85 -0.33 -2.74
CA ILE A 29 -9.29 0.94 -2.15
C ILE A 29 -9.26 2.12 -3.14
N SER A 30 -9.95 3.21 -2.80
CA SER A 30 -9.91 4.44 -3.62
C SER A 30 -8.61 5.23 -3.41
N PHE A 31 -8.19 6.02 -4.41
CA PHE A 31 -7.05 6.95 -4.26
C PHE A 31 -7.24 7.95 -3.12
N THR A 32 -8.47 8.37 -2.85
CA THR A 32 -8.80 9.27 -1.75
C THR A 32 -8.57 8.57 -0.40
N THR A 33 -8.93 7.29 -0.30
CA THR A 33 -8.64 6.47 0.87
C THR A 33 -7.13 6.34 1.07
N LEU A 34 -6.38 6.02 0.01
CA LEU A 34 -4.91 5.96 0.06
C LEU A 34 -4.31 7.30 0.51
N ALA A 35 -4.79 8.42 -0.01
CA ALA A 35 -4.31 9.75 0.40
C ALA A 35 -4.59 10.06 1.87
N ARG A 36 -5.74 9.65 2.41
CA ARG A 36 -6.07 9.78 3.83
C ARG A 36 -5.18 8.89 4.70
N MET A 37 -4.90 7.66 4.27
CA MET A 37 -3.98 6.77 4.97
C MET A 37 -2.57 7.37 5.03
N LEU A 38 -2.05 7.85 3.90
CA LEU A 38 -0.74 8.52 3.84
C LEU A 38 -0.66 9.77 4.73
N ALA A 39 -1.76 10.49 4.93
CA ALA A 39 -1.81 11.64 5.82
C ALA A 39 -1.89 11.26 7.31
N ARG A 40 -2.50 10.11 7.62
CA ARG A 40 -2.75 9.64 8.99
C ARG A 40 -1.61 8.79 9.53
N ASP A 41 -1.02 7.95 8.69
CA ASP A 41 0.01 6.99 9.07
C ASP A 41 1.38 7.48 8.57
N PRO A 42 2.25 7.99 9.46
CA PRO A 42 3.55 8.49 9.08
C PRO A 42 4.51 7.38 8.62
N ASP A 43 4.26 6.12 8.99
CA ASP A 43 5.10 4.96 8.65
C ASP A 43 4.74 4.38 7.27
N MET A 44 3.62 4.81 6.68
CA MET A 44 3.19 4.35 5.38
C MET A 44 4.19 4.79 4.29
N PRO A 45 4.58 3.91 3.36
CA PRO A 45 5.56 4.23 2.32
C PRO A 45 5.09 5.41 1.48
N ARG A 46 5.94 6.42 1.37
CA ARG A 46 5.61 7.64 0.62
C ARG A 46 5.84 7.46 -0.88
N PRO A 47 5.01 8.08 -1.72
CA PRO A 47 5.22 8.03 -3.16
C PRO A 47 6.43 8.86 -3.58
N ILE A 48 7.20 8.32 -4.51
CA ILE A 48 8.16 9.05 -5.31
C ILE A 48 7.40 9.62 -6.53
N TYR A 49 7.59 10.91 -6.78
CA TYR A 49 6.95 11.59 -7.90
C TYR A 49 7.86 11.56 -9.12
N PHE A 50 7.47 10.83 -10.15
CA PHE A 50 8.11 10.90 -11.46
C PHE A 50 7.31 11.85 -12.36
N ALA A 51 8.03 12.75 -13.05
CA ALA A 51 7.45 13.76 -13.95
C ALA A 51 6.27 14.56 -13.32
N ASN A 52 6.40 14.91 -12.03
CA ASN A 52 5.47 15.73 -11.22
C ASN A 52 4.01 15.27 -11.09
N ARG A 53 3.60 14.14 -11.69
CA ARG A 53 2.21 13.68 -11.64
C ARG A 53 2.04 12.20 -11.34
N ILE A 54 3.05 11.38 -11.62
CA ILE A 54 2.94 9.93 -11.47
C ILE A 54 3.54 9.52 -10.13
N ARG A 55 2.67 8.99 -9.26
CA ARG A 55 3.04 8.49 -7.94
C ARG A 55 3.44 7.03 -8.05
N PHE A 56 4.71 6.78 -7.80
CA PHE A 56 5.28 5.44 -7.71
C PHE A 56 5.65 5.13 -6.27
N PHE A 57 5.46 3.89 -5.86
CA PHE A 57 5.81 3.40 -4.54
C PHE A 57 6.85 2.31 -4.70
N GLU A 58 7.89 2.35 -3.87
CA GLU A 58 8.90 1.31 -3.84
C GLU A 58 8.31 0.04 -3.24
N LEU A 59 8.43 -1.07 -3.96
CA LEU A 59 7.83 -2.33 -3.57
C LEU A 59 8.42 -2.84 -2.25
N ALA A 60 9.74 -2.74 -2.08
CA ALA A 60 10.42 -3.15 -0.85
C ALA A 60 9.94 -2.38 0.39
N ALA A 61 9.66 -1.07 0.24
CA ALA A 61 9.12 -0.24 1.31
C ALA A 61 7.68 -0.64 1.68
N ILE A 62 6.87 -1.01 0.68
CA ILE A 62 5.52 -1.55 0.90
C ILE A 62 5.58 -2.88 1.65
N GLU A 63 6.42 -3.81 1.23
CA GLU A 63 6.55 -5.11 1.90
C GLU A 63 7.05 -4.96 3.35
N ALA A 64 7.98 -4.04 3.61
CA ALA A 64 8.43 -3.74 4.96
C ALA A 64 7.29 -3.18 5.83
N TYR A 65 6.47 -2.29 5.27
CA TYR A 65 5.30 -1.75 5.95
C TYR A 65 4.23 -2.83 6.21
N GLU A 66 3.96 -3.70 5.24
CA GLU A 66 3.03 -4.83 5.39
C GLU A 66 3.45 -5.73 6.56
N ARG A 67 4.73 -6.11 6.64
CA ARG A 67 5.28 -6.88 7.78
C ARG A 67 5.15 -6.14 9.11
N LEU A 68 5.38 -4.83 9.13
CA LEU A 68 5.25 -4.01 10.32
C LEU A 68 3.79 -3.91 10.80
N CYS A 69 2.83 -3.84 9.89
CA CYS A 69 1.40 -3.93 10.19
C CYS A 69 1.01 -5.29 10.78
N GLU A 70 1.56 -6.39 10.26
CA GLU A 70 1.35 -7.73 10.81
C GLU A 70 1.86 -7.83 12.24
N VAL A 71 3.08 -7.36 12.51
CA VAL A 71 3.66 -7.34 13.87
C VAL A 71 2.81 -6.50 14.83
N ARG A 72 2.37 -5.31 14.40
CA ARG A 72 1.47 -4.45 15.20
C ARG A 72 0.15 -5.14 15.52
N THR A 73 -0.40 -5.85 14.54
CA THR A 73 -1.67 -6.59 14.70
C THR A 73 -1.49 -7.75 15.67
N ALA A 74 -0.41 -8.52 15.52
CA ALA A 74 -0.06 -9.60 16.43
C ALA A 74 0.15 -9.11 17.87
N ALA A 75 0.92 -8.04 18.05
CA ALA A 75 1.17 -7.44 19.36
C ALA A 75 -0.13 -6.96 20.03
N LYS A 76 -1.03 -6.32 19.28
CA LYS A 76 -2.34 -5.91 19.79
C LYS A 76 -3.20 -7.10 20.23
N ALA A 77 -3.17 -8.21 19.48
CA ALA A 77 -3.90 -9.42 19.83
C ALA A 77 -3.37 -10.08 21.13
N LEU A 78 -2.07 -9.97 21.39
CA LEU A 78 -1.46 -10.43 22.65
C LEU A 78 -1.89 -9.57 23.84
N THR A 79 -1.91 -8.24 23.69
CA THR A 79 -2.32 -7.32 24.78
C THR A 79 -3.80 -7.44 25.15
N VAL A 80 -4.69 -7.77 24.20
CA VAL A 80 -6.14 -7.90 24.47
C VAL A 80 -6.49 -9.18 25.24
N ASN A 81 -5.63 -10.19 25.20
CA ASN A 81 -5.85 -11.48 25.89
C ASN A 81 -5.10 -11.59 27.24
N SER A 82 -4.55 -10.48 27.74
CA SER A 82 -3.87 -10.37 29.05
C SER A 82 -4.71 -9.52 30.00
#